data_AF-A0A2J0N3Q9-F1
#
_entry.id   AF-A0A2J0N3Q9-F1
#
_cell.length_a   1.000
_cell.length_b   1.000
_cell.length_c   1.000
_cell.angle_alpha   90.00
_cell.angle_beta   90.00
_cell.angle_gamma   90.00
#
_symmetry.space_group_name_H-M   'P 1'
#
loop_
_entity.id
_entity.type
_entity.pdbx_description
1 polymer ?
#
loop_
_entity_poly.entity_id
_entity_poly.type
_entity_poly.pdbx_seq_one_letter_code
_entity_poly.pdbx_strand_id
1 'polypeptide(L)'
;MEKKTKRLCDGIISRAQDHGIRLKVNNIASMFSVSFEDTELFKRFFHGLLKRKIYFSPSMFEADFLSIAHTGDDIYNTLAAVNESFKNLRG
;
A
#
# COMPACT_ATOMS: atom_id res chain seq x y z
N MET A 1 -10.00 14.99 2.02
CA MET A 1 -9.04 14.03 2.59
C MET A 1 -9.40 12.59 2.21
N GLU A 2 -10.60 12.15 2.59
CA GLU A 2 -11.14 10.81 2.31
C GLU A 2 -11.04 10.35 0.86
N LYS A 3 -11.31 11.23 -0.12
CA LYS A 3 -11.15 10.93 -1.56
C LYS A 3 -9.74 10.45 -1.93
N LYS A 4 -8.69 11.02 -1.32
CA LYS A 4 -7.29 10.64 -1.59
C LYS A 4 -6.98 9.26 -0.98
N THR A 5 -7.40 9.04 0.26
CA THR A 5 -7.26 7.74 0.94
C THR A 5 -7.98 6.64 0.17
N LYS A 6 -9.23 6.89 -0.25
CA LYS A 6 -9.98 5.93 -1.07
C LYS A 6 -9.26 5.62 -2.40
N ARG A 7 -8.76 6.66 -3.09
CA ARG A 7 -7.99 6.46 -4.33
C ARG A 7 -6.73 5.62 -4.11
N LEU A 8 -6.01 5.83 -3.01
CA LEU A 8 -4.85 5.03 -2.65
C LEU A 8 -5.26 3.57 -2.42
N CYS A 9 -6.26 3.34 -1.56
CA CYS A 9 -6.71 2.00 -1.21
C CYS A 9 -7.24 1.21 -2.41
N ASP A 10 -8.12 1.81 -3.20
CA ASP A 10 -8.66 1.19 -4.41
C ASP A 10 -7.52 0.89 -5.42
N GLY A 11 -6.55 1.80 -5.52
CA GLY A 11 -5.38 1.62 -6.39
C GLY A 11 -4.43 0.50 -5.94
N ILE A 12 -4.28 0.27 -4.62
CA ILE A 12 -3.52 -0.84 -4.05
C ILE A 12 -4.24 -2.17 -4.37
N ILE A 13 -5.56 -2.22 -4.16
CA ILE A 13 -6.38 -3.41 -4.45
C ILE A 13 -6.26 -3.78 -5.94
N SER A 14 -6.45 -2.82 -6.85
CA SER A 14 -6.36 -3.06 -8.29
C SER A 14 -4.99 -3.62 -8.69
N ARG A 15 -3.90 -3.06 -8.18
CA ARG A 15 -2.54 -3.58 -8.47
C ARG A 15 -2.31 -4.96 -7.88
N ALA A 16 -2.84 -5.23 -6.69
CA ALA A 16 -2.73 -6.56 -6.09
C ALA A 16 -3.43 -7.61 -6.97
N GLN A 17 -4.61 -7.28 -7.50
CA GLN A 17 -5.35 -8.13 -8.44
C GLN A 17 -4.57 -8.38 -9.73
N ASP A 18 -3.97 -7.34 -10.34
CA ASP A 18 -3.16 -7.48 -11.55
C ASP A 18 -1.96 -8.44 -11.36
N HIS A 19 -1.41 -8.49 -10.15
CA HIS A 19 -0.28 -9.37 -9.80
C HIS A 19 -0.71 -10.69 -9.14
N GLY A 20 -2.01 -10.95 -9.00
CA GLY A 20 -2.53 -12.16 -8.34
C GLY A 20 -2.16 -12.27 -6.86
N ILE A 21 -1.96 -11.14 -6.19
CA ILE A 21 -1.59 -11.06 -4.77
C ILE A 21 -2.86 -10.96 -3.93
N ARG A 22 -2.99 -11.85 -2.95
CA ARG A 22 -4.08 -11.81 -1.97
C ARG A 22 -3.70 -10.89 -0.81
N LEU A 23 -4.50 -9.85 -0.61
CA LEU A 23 -4.40 -8.92 0.51
C LEU A 23 -5.78 -8.32 0.81
N LYS A 24 -5.91 -7.71 1.99
CA LYS A 24 -7.08 -6.93 2.39
C LYS A 24 -6.66 -5.49 2.63
N VAL A 25 -7.45 -4.56 2.11
CA VAL A 25 -7.30 -3.13 2.39
C VAL A 25 -8.59 -2.62 3.00
N ASN A 26 -8.47 -1.85 4.08
CA ASN A 26 -9.61 -1.15 4.69
C ASN A 26 -9.27 0.33 4.81
N ASN A 27 -10.27 1.20 4.82
CA ASN A 27 -10.07 2.62 5.08
C ASN A 27 -11.30 3.26 5.74
N ILE A 28 -11.05 4.24 6.61
CA ILE A 28 -12.06 5.09 7.23
C ILE A 28 -11.45 6.50 7.33
N ALA A 29 -12.10 7.49 6.71
CA ALA A 29 -11.59 8.86 6.61
C ALA A 29 -10.14 8.90 6.06
N SER A 30 -9.15 9.32 6.86
CA SER A 30 -7.73 9.35 6.49
C SER A 30 -6.97 8.07 6.83
N MET A 31 -7.51 7.24 7.71
CA MET A 31 -6.90 5.99 8.19
C MET A 31 -7.10 4.90 7.15
N PHE A 32 -6.07 4.08 6.96
CA PHE A 32 -6.15 2.89 6.13
C PHE A 32 -5.25 1.78 6.69
N SER A 33 -5.50 0.54 6.29
CA SER A 33 -4.63 -0.59 6.60
C SER A 33 -4.47 -1.50 5.39
N VAL A 34 -3.31 -2.13 5.27
CA VAL A 34 -3.01 -3.13 4.24
C VAL A 34 -2.49 -4.38 4.95
N SER A 35 -3.29 -5.45 4.94
CA SER A 35 -2.94 -6.70 5.59
C SER A 35 -2.83 -7.83 4.56
N PHE A 36 -1.87 -8.74 4.79
CA PHE A 36 -1.65 -9.93 4.00
C PHE A 36 -2.04 -11.16 4.83
N GLU A 37 -2.16 -12.34 4.22
CA GLU A 37 -2.31 -13.59 4.98
C GLU A 37 -0.94 -14.20 5.34
N ASP A 38 0.11 -13.84 4.58
CA ASP A 38 1.48 -14.33 4.71
C ASP A 38 2.42 -13.22 5.20
N THR A 39 3.02 -13.45 6.37
CA THR A 39 3.96 -12.52 7.02
C THR A 39 5.23 -12.30 6.20
N GLU A 40 5.76 -13.33 5.53
CA GLU A 40 6.98 -13.19 4.71
C GLU A 40 6.70 -12.38 3.44
N LEU A 41 5.50 -12.58 2.85
CA LEU A 41 5.04 -11.77 1.73
C LEU A 41 4.90 -10.29 2.12
N PHE A 42 4.28 -10.01 3.28
CA PHE A 42 4.20 -8.66 3.83
C PHE A 42 5.60 -8.05 4.05
N LYS A 43 6.52 -8.81 4.65
CA LYS A 43 7.89 -8.35 4.91
C LYS A 43 8.60 -7.94 3.62
N ARG A 44 8.52 -8.77 2.57
CA ARG A 44 9.07 -8.44 1.25
C ARG A 44 8.41 -7.20 0.64
N PHE A 45 7.09 -7.06 0.77
CA PHE A 45 6.34 -5.89 0.31
C PHE A 45 6.80 -4.61 1.03
N PHE A 46 6.84 -4.64 2.36
CA PHE A 46 7.28 -3.54 3.21
C PHE A 46 8.70 -3.08 2.85
N HIS A 47 9.67 -4.00 2.79
CA HIS A 47 11.03 -3.65 2.39
C HIS A 47 11.12 -3.18 0.93
N GLY A 48 10.24 -3.68 0.05
CA GLY A 48 10.11 -3.20 -1.33
C GLY A 48 9.70 -1.73 -1.39
N LEU A 49 8.72 -1.33 -0.58
CA LEU A 49 8.28 0.06 -0.42
C LEU A 49 9.38 0.94 0.19
N LEU A 50 10.05 0.48 1.25
CA LEU A 50 11.14 1.23 1.87
C LEU A 50 12.28 1.53 0.90
N LYS A 51 12.67 0.55 0.06
CA LYS A 51 13.66 0.75 -1.01
C LYS A 51 13.24 1.84 -2.01
N ARG A 52 11.94 2.12 -2.12
CA ARG A 52 11.34 3.15 -2.98
C ARG A 52 10.98 4.42 -2.21
N LYS A 53 11.50 4.57 -0.98
CA LYS A 53 11.28 5.72 -0.09
C LYS A 53 9.81 5.91 0.31
N ILE A 54 9.01 4.85 0.28
CA ILE A 54 7.64 4.84 0.81
C ILE A 54 7.65 4.10 2.13
N TYR A 55 7.24 4.79 3.19
CA TYR A 55 7.13 4.21 4.52
C TYR A 55 5.67 3.91 4.84
N PHE A 56 5.38 2.63 5.08
CA PHE A 56 4.15 2.15 5.71
C PHE A 56 4.53 1.62 7.09
N SER A 57 3.55 1.43 7.97
CA SER A 57 3.78 0.81 9.28
C SER A 57 4.46 -0.56 9.13
N PRO A 58 5.45 -0.91 9.99
CA PRO A 58 6.24 -2.14 9.88
C PRO A 58 5.48 -3.41 10.32
N SER A 59 4.16 -3.32 10.45
CA SER A 59 3.27 -4.41 10.85
C SER A 59 2.01 -4.43 9.98
N MET A 60 1.63 -5.63 9.54
CA MET A 60 0.38 -5.89 8.82
C MET A 60 -0.89 -5.78 9.69
N PHE A 61 -0.71 -5.55 11.00
CA PHE A 61 -1.79 -5.33 11.97
C PHE A 61 -1.94 -3.86 12.36
N GLU A 62 -1.08 -2.98 11.86
CA GLU A 62 -1.13 -1.56 12.12
C GLU A 62 -1.94 -0.82 11.04
N ALA A 63 -2.30 0.42 11.36
CA ALA A 63 -2.96 1.34 10.46
C ALA A 63 -2.01 2.49 10.11
N ASP A 64 -2.10 2.92 8.86
CA ASP A 64 -1.43 4.09 8.33
C ASP A 64 -2.41 5.25 8.20
N PHE A 65 -1.89 6.48 8.16
CA PHE A 65 -2.69 7.69 8.06
C PHE A 65 -2.17 8.60 6.95
N LEU A 66 -3.06 8.99 6.03
CA LEU A 66 -2.74 10.12 5.18
C LEU A 66 -2.84 11.42 5.98
N SER A 67 -1.89 12.32 5.74
CA SER A 67 -1.91 13.73 6.17
C SER A 67 -2.35 14.66 5.05
N ILE A 68 -2.94 15.81 5.39
CA ILE A 68 -3.34 16.86 4.42
C ILE A 68 -2.18 17.34 3.54
N ALA A 69 -0.94 17.18 4.00
CA ALA A 69 0.27 17.49 3.25
C ALA A 69 0.44 16.60 2.00
N HIS A 70 -0.12 15.39 1.99
CA HIS A 70 -0.02 14.50 0.84
C HIS A 70 -0.83 15.03 -0.34
N THR A 71 -0.17 15.19 -1.47
CA THR A 71 -0.68 15.68 -2.75
C THR A 71 -1.27 14.54 -3.58
N GLY A 72 -1.83 14.87 -4.75
CA GLY A 72 -2.23 13.84 -5.72
C GLY A 72 -1.04 13.05 -6.28
N ASP A 73 0.12 13.72 -6.42
CA ASP A 73 1.35 13.12 -6.92
C ASP A 73 1.94 12.13 -5.93
N ASP A 74 1.86 12.42 -4.62
CA ASP A 74 2.26 11.46 -3.59
C ASP A 74 1.48 10.15 -3.70
N ILE A 75 0.17 10.22 -3.97
CA ILE A 75 -0.68 9.04 -4.20
C ILE A 75 -0.24 8.30 -5.46
N TYR A 76 0.00 9.02 -6.56
CA TYR A 76 0.45 8.41 -7.81
C TYR A 76 1.81 7.70 -7.64
N ASN A 77 2.77 8.38 -7.03
CA ASN A 77 4.12 7.85 -6.75
C ASN A 77 4.07 6.64 -5.82
N THR A 78 3.23 6.70 -4.77
CA THR A 78 3.01 5.57 -3.86
C THR A 78 2.43 4.37 -4.60
N LEU A 79 1.43 4.57 -5.44
CA LEU A 79 0.82 3.51 -6.24
C LEU A 79 1.80 2.93 -7.26
N ALA A 80 2.66 3.74 -7.88
CA ALA A 80 3.73 3.25 -8.74
C ALA A 80 4.71 2.38 -7.95
N ALA A 81 5.12 2.82 -6.75
CA ALA A 81 6.00 2.06 -5.88
C ALA A 81 5.38 0.73 -5.43
N VAL A 82 4.09 0.72 -5.06
CA VAL A 82 3.32 -0.49 -4.74
C VAL A 82 3.34 -1.48 -5.90
N ASN A 83 3.06 -1.02 -7.12
CA ASN A 83 3.09 -1.86 -8.32
C ASN A 83 4.47 -2.49 -8.54
N GLU A 84 5.53 -1.69 -8.42
CA GLU A 84 6.90 -2.19 -8.57
C GLU A 84 7.31 -3.13 -7.43
N SER A 85 6.80 -2.94 -6.21
CA SER A 85 7.02 -3.88 -5.10
C SER A 85 6.34 -5.22 -5.40
N PHE A 86 5.08 -5.21 -5.87
CA PHE A 86 4.33 -6.41 -6.23
C PHE A 86 5.00 -7.24 -7.33
N LYS A 87 5.57 -6.61 -8.37
CA LYS A 87 6.36 -7.31 -9.39
C LYS A 87 7.49 -8.15 -8.80
N ASN A 88 8.12 -7.67 -7.71
CA ASN A 88 9.23 -8.36 -7.03
C ASN A 88 8.76 -9.40 -6.01
N LEU A 89 7.45 -9.57 -5.81
CA LEU A 89 6.89 -10.62 -4.95
C LEU A 89 6.67 -11.93 -5.71
N ARG A 90 6.51 -11.86 -7.04
CA ARG A 90 6.52 -13.01 -7.93
C ARG A 90 7.96 -13.45 -8.19
N GLY A 91 8.38 -14.48 -7.47
CA GLY A 91 9.67 -15.16 -7.59
C GLY A 91 9.61 -16.45 -6.80
#